data_AF-A0A0T0MH20-F1
#
_entry.id   AF-A0A0T0MH20-F1
#
_cell.length_a   1.000
_cell.length_b   1.000
_cell.length_c   1.000
_cell.angle_alpha   90.00
_cell.angle_beta   90.00
_cell.angle_gamma   90.00
#
_symmetry.space_group_name_H-M   'P 1'
#
loop_
_entity.id
_entity.type
_entity.pdbx_description
1 polymer ?
#
loop_
_entity_poly.entity_id
_entity_poly.type
_entity_poly.pdbx_seq_one_letter_code
_entity_poly.pdbx_strand_id
1 'polypeptide(L)'
;MDPSSSTRMPGRLVPAGGGHVPVRVRGFIEDAAPARAQRSERGFAVVLARTEHDVVKVVDGATVLGYLPEAWSRVIDFELWSAEQAGEPALARAVLEGARGDRDLFVMLSWGRRRA
;
A
#
# COMPACT_ATOMS: atom_id res chain seq x y z
N MET A 1 29.40 -7.48 9.79
CA MET A 1 28.94 -6.68 8.64
C MET A 1 27.73 -7.42 8.08
N ASP A 2 26.53 -7.00 8.47
CA ASP A 2 25.29 -7.67 8.08
C ASP A 2 24.93 -7.42 6.60
N PRO A 3 24.52 -8.46 5.85
CA PRO A 3 24.02 -8.33 4.50
C PRO A 3 22.51 -8.03 4.56
N SER A 4 22.12 -6.78 4.37
CA SER A 4 20.72 -6.42 4.13
C SER A 4 20.63 -5.32 3.10
N SER A 5 21.25 -5.59 1.95
CA SER A 5 20.99 -4.89 0.69
C SER A 5 19.72 -5.46 0.08
N SER A 6 18.56 -5.10 0.65
CA SER A 6 17.26 -5.32 0.01
C SER A 6 16.64 -3.95 -0.18
N THR A 7 16.72 -3.47 -1.41
CA THR A 7 16.20 -2.23 -1.98
C THR A 7 15.11 -1.57 -1.13
N ARG A 8 15.51 -0.71 -0.17
CA ARG A 8 14.57 0.26 0.42
C ARG A 8 14.23 1.23 -0.68
N MET A 9 13.03 1.13 -1.26
CA MET A 9 12.50 2.28 -1.99
C MET A 9 12.50 3.46 -1.02
N PRO A 10 13.20 4.57 -1.32
CA PRO A 10 13.14 5.76 -0.48
C PRO A 10 11.69 6.25 -0.49
N GLY A 11 11.05 6.30 0.67
CA GLY A 11 9.65 6.69 0.79
C GLY A 11 9.14 6.59 2.22
N ARG A 12 8.01 7.24 2.47
CA ARG A 12 7.39 7.32 3.79
C ARG A 12 6.30 6.27 3.90
N LEU A 13 6.35 5.43 4.93
CA LEU A 13 5.24 4.53 5.22
C LEU A 13 4.01 5.34 5.63
N VAL A 14 2.88 5.10 4.96
CA VAL A 14 1.61 5.79 5.20
C VAL A 14 0.51 4.77 5.50
N PRO A 15 -0.31 5.00 6.55
CA PRO A 15 -0.12 5.96 7.61
C PRO A 15 1.07 5.60 8.52
N ALA A 16 1.64 6.59 9.19
CA ALA A 16 2.81 6.41 10.05
C ALA A 16 2.42 6.07 11.50
N GLY A 17 2.63 4.81 11.93
CA GLY A 17 2.61 4.40 13.36
C GLY A 17 1.77 3.16 13.71
N GLY A 18 2.00 2.61 14.91
CA GLY A 18 1.16 1.60 15.60
C GLY A 18 0.96 0.22 14.93
N GLY A 19 -0.27 -0.30 14.96
CA GLY A 19 -0.67 -1.62 14.45
C GLY A 19 -1.23 -1.55 13.02
N HIS A 20 -1.23 -2.67 12.29
CA HIS A 20 -1.66 -2.69 10.89
C HIS A 20 -3.14 -3.06 10.73
N VAL A 21 -3.87 -2.27 9.95
CA VAL A 21 -5.23 -2.60 9.50
C VAL A 21 -5.16 -3.09 8.05
N PRO A 22 -5.59 -4.33 7.74
CA PRO A 22 -5.69 -4.81 6.38
C PRO A 22 -6.88 -4.14 5.68
N VAL A 23 -6.62 -3.47 4.56
CA VAL A 23 -7.64 -2.82 3.73
C VAL A 23 -7.69 -3.49 2.37
N ARG A 24 -8.82 -4.11 2.04
CA ARG A 24 -9.04 -4.77 0.74
C ARG A 24 -9.05 -3.74 -0.38
N VAL A 25 -8.19 -3.96 -1.37
CA VAL A 25 -8.10 -3.16 -2.59
C VAL A 25 -9.26 -3.52 -3.51
N ARG A 26 -9.95 -2.51 -4.03
CA ARG A 26 -11.05 -2.66 -4.98
C ARG A 26 -10.54 -2.68 -6.41
N GLY A 27 -11.20 -3.48 -7.26
CA GLY A 27 -10.84 -3.61 -8.67
C GLY A 27 -9.48 -4.26 -8.90
N PHE A 28 -8.98 -5.03 -7.93
CA PHE A 28 -7.72 -5.75 -8.07
C PHE A 28 -7.84 -6.83 -9.15
N ILE A 29 -6.81 -6.92 -9.99
CA ILE A 29 -6.66 -7.93 -11.04
C ILE A 29 -5.36 -8.70 -10.75
N GLU A 30 -5.46 -9.99 -10.45
CA GLU A 30 -4.31 -10.81 -10.02
C GLU A 30 -3.16 -10.79 -11.04
N ASP A 31 -3.47 -10.80 -12.34
CA ASP A 31 -2.47 -10.80 -13.41
C ASP A 31 -1.67 -9.50 -13.51
N ALA A 32 -2.19 -8.40 -12.95
CA ALA A 32 -1.47 -7.13 -12.86
C ALA A 32 -0.47 -7.12 -11.70
N ALA A 33 -0.56 -8.08 -10.76
CA ALA A 33 0.33 -8.13 -9.62
C ALA A 33 1.75 -8.55 -10.04
N PRO A 34 2.80 -7.91 -9.48
CA PRO A 34 4.17 -8.26 -9.83
C PRO A 34 4.52 -9.67 -9.37
N ALA A 35 5.42 -10.35 -10.08
CA ALA A 35 5.85 -11.72 -9.73
C ALA A 35 6.35 -11.86 -8.28
N ARG A 36 6.92 -10.78 -7.71
CA ARG A 36 7.36 -10.74 -6.31
C ARG A 36 6.21 -10.80 -5.30
N ALA A 37 5.01 -10.34 -5.66
CA ALA A 37 3.81 -10.46 -4.84
C ALA A 37 3.42 -11.93 -4.63
N GLN A 38 3.62 -12.79 -5.64
CA GLN A 38 3.28 -14.21 -5.56
C GLN A 38 4.22 -15.02 -4.66
N ARG A 39 5.44 -14.52 -4.41
CA ARG A 39 6.48 -15.22 -3.63
C ARG A 39 6.58 -14.72 -2.20
N SER A 40 5.96 -13.59 -1.87
CA SER A 40 6.21 -12.92 -0.61
C SER A 40 5.15 -13.26 0.43
N GLU A 41 5.45 -14.23 1.30
CA GLU A 41 4.68 -14.47 2.53
C GLU A 41 4.70 -13.26 3.47
N ARG A 42 5.74 -12.43 3.35
CA ARG A 42 5.89 -11.20 4.12
C ARG A 42 5.28 -9.99 3.39
N GLY A 43 4.59 -10.14 2.27
CA GLY A 43 4.06 -9.01 1.50
C GLY A 43 5.11 -8.18 0.77
N PHE A 44 4.68 -7.16 0.05
CA PHE A 44 5.51 -6.35 -0.84
C PHE A 44 5.16 -4.86 -0.72
N ALA A 45 6.10 -3.97 -1.06
CA ALA A 45 5.86 -2.54 -1.05
C ALA A 45 5.02 -2.11 -2.27
N VAL A 46 4.06 -1.23 -2.03
CA VAL A 46 3.26 -0.52 -3.02
C VAL A 46 3.29 0.98 -2.71
N VAL A 47 3.07 1.79 -3.72
CA VAL A 47 2.86 3.23 -3.58
C VAL A 47 1.36 3.49 -3.45
N LEU A 48 0.99 4.45 -2.62
CA LEU A 48 -0.35 5.02 -2.53
C LEU A 48 -0.31 6.40 -3.19
N ALA A 49 -1.10 6.59 -4.23
CA ALA A 49 -1.13 7.84 -4.99
C ALA A 49 -2.53 8.42 -5.03
N ARG A 50 -2.65 9.72 -4.77
CA ARG A 50 -3.92 10.42 -4.91
C ARG A 50 -4.38 10.44 -6.37
N THR A 51 -5.69 10.54 -6.56
CA THR A 51 -6.29 10.83 -7.87
C THR A 51 -7.03 12.14 -7.82
N GLU A 52 -7.45 12.64 -8.98
CA GLU A 52 -8.27 13.84 -9.11
C GLU A 52 -9.69 13.68 -8.50
N HIS A 53 -10.12 12.45 -8.17
CA HIS A 53 -11.46 12.15 -7.66
C HIS A 53 -11.46 11.70 -6.18
N ASP A 54 -10.42 12.05 -5.42
CA ASP A 54 -10.27 11.72 -3.99
C ASP A 54 -10.27 10.21 -3.66
N VAL A 55 -10.07 9.36 -4.67
CA VAL A 55 -9.85 7.91 -4.49
C VAL A 55 -8.36 7.62 -4.61
N VAL A 56 -7.80 6.85 -3.69
CA VAL A 56 -6.37 6.52 -3.70
C VAL A 56 -6.10 5.30 -4.57
N LYS A 57 -5.19 5.44 -5.54
CA LYS A 57 -4.65 4.34 -6.33
C LYS A 57 -3.58 3.60 -5.54
N VAL A 58 -3.62 2.28 -5.63
CA VAL A 58 -2.54 1.39 -5.19
C VAL A 58 -1.70 1.05 -6.40
N VAL A 59 -0.43 1.43 -6.39
CA VAL A 59 0.48 1.38 -7.54
C VAL A 59 1.72 0.55 -7.24
N ASP A 60 2.17 -0.18 -8.24
CA ASP A 60 3.51 -0.76 -8.30
C ASP A 60 4.24 -0.27 -9.54
N GLY A 61 5.27 0.56 -9.35
CA GLY A 61 5.90 1.27 -10.46
C GLY A 61 4.88 2.10 -11.23
N ALA A 62 4.69 1.81 -12.52
CA ALA A 62 3.68 2.45 -13.36
C ALA A 62 2.33 1.70 -13.38
N THR A 63 2.24 0.53 -12.74
CA THR A 63 1.07 -0.35 -12.82
C THR A 63 0.09 -0.04 -11.70
N VAL A 64 -1.15 0.30 -12.06
CA VAL A 64 -2.24 0.42 -11.09
C VAL A 64 -2.73 -0.99 -10.74
N LEU A 65 -2.61 -1.35 -9.47
CA LEU A 65 -3.09 -2.62 -8.94
C LEU A 65 -4.57 -2.53 -8.51
N GLY A 66 -5.07 -1.34 -8.22
CA GLY A 66 -6.46 -1.10 -7.86
C GLY A 66 -6.60 0.16 -7.02
N TYR A 67 -7.68 0.23 -6.25
CA TYR A 67 -8.07 1.44 -5.53
C TYR A 67 -8.42 1.12 -4.08
N LEU A 68 -8.08 2.03 -3.16
CA LEU A 68 -8.61 1.95 -1.81
C LEU A 68 -10.11 2.29 -1.81
N PRO A 69 -10.91 1.71 -0.90
CA PRO A 69 -12.26 2.18 -0.66
C PRO A 69 -12.29 3.69 -0.36
N GLU A 70 -13.34 4.38 -0.78
CA GLU A 70 -13.49 5.84 -0.62
C GLU A 70 -13.31 6.29 0.85
N ALA A 71 -13.94 5.57 1.79
CA ALA A 71 -13.80 5.86 3.21
C ALA A 71 -12.33 5.83 3.68
N TRP A 72 -11.55 4.88 3.17
CA TRP A 72 -10.12 4.76 3.50
C TRP A 72 -9.28 5.81 2.77
N SER A 73 -9.64 6.17 1.53
CA SER A 73 -8.98 7.23 0.78
C SER A 73 -9.05 8.56 1.53
N ARG A 74 -10.23 8.91 2.06
CA ARG A 74 -10.43 10.10 2.91
C ARG A 74 -9.62 10.07 4.19
N VAL A 75 -9.51 8.89 4.83
CA VAL A 75 -8.80 8.74 6.12
C VAL A 75 -7.30 9.03 5.97
N ILE A 76 -6.69 8.67 4.84
CA ILE A 76 -5.23 8.83 4.64
C ILE A 76 -4.85 10.06 3.81
N ASP A 77 -5.82 10.82 3.29
CA ASP A 77 -5.59 11.91 2.34
C ASP A 77 -4.56 12.94 2.84
N PHE A 78 -4.66 13.35 4.11
CA PHE A 78 -3.74 14.32 4.69
C PHE A 78 -2.28 13.80 4.73
N GLU A 79 -2.07 12.52 5.05
CA GLU A 79 -0.73 11.94 5.09
C GLU A 79 -0.14 11.76 3.70
N LEU A 80 -0.98 11.42 2.71
CA LEU A 80 -0.57 11.37 1.31
C LEU A 80 -0.17 12.76 0.81
N TRP A 81 -1.02 13.75 1.05
CA TRP A 81 -0.70 15.15 0.72
C TRP A 81 0.61 15.59 1.38
N SER A 82 0.81 15.27 2.66
CA SER A 82 2.05 15.60 3.38
C SER A 82 3.28 14.93 2.76
N ALA A 83 3.17 13.67 2.32
CA ALA A 83 4.27 12.97 1.65
C ALA A 83 4.57 13.59 0.27
N GLU A 84 3.52 13.93 -0.50
CA GLU A 84 3.64 14.62 -1.79
C GLU A 84 4.32 15.98 -1.66
N GLN A 85 3.95 16.79 -0.67
CA GLN A 85 4.60 18.08 -0.41
C GLN A 85 6.08 17.93 0.00
N ALA A 86 6.44 16.80 0.62
CA ALA A 86 7.82 16.48 0.97
C ALA A 86 8.62 15.88 -0.20
N GLY A 87 7.99 15.62 -1.35
CA GLY A 87 8.61 14.94 -2.49
C GLY A 87 8.92 13.46 -2.22
N GLU A 88 8.25 12.85 -1.23
CA GLU A 88 8.46 11.47 -0.83
C GLU A 88 7.29 10.59 -1.31
N PRO A 89 7.53 9.42 -1.91
CA PRO A 89 6.45 8.51 -2.26
C PRO A 89 5.84 7.93 -0.98
N ALA A 90 4.51 7.94 -0.90
CA ALA A 90 3.76 7.29 0.17
C ALA A 90 3.74 5.78 -0.07
N LEU A 91 4.41 5.03 0.79
CA LEU A 91 4.55 3.58 0.72
C LEU A 91 3.60 2.89 1.68
N ALA A 92 3.11 1.73 1.27
CA ALA A 92 2.43 0.81 2.16
C ALA A 92 2.86 -0.63 1.89
N ARG A 93 2.70 -1.50 2.88
CA ARG A 93 2.90 -2.94 2.71
C ARG A 93 1.63 -3.54 2.16
N ALA A 94 1.72 -4.38 1.15
CA ALA A 94 0.60 -5.12 0.59
C ALA A 94 0.82 -6.63 0.67
N VAL A 95 -0.26 -7.39 0.78
CA VAL A 95 -0.27 -8.86 0.83
C VAL A 95 -1.35 -9.39 -0.11
N LEU A 96 -1.08 -10.53 -0.72
CA LEU A 96 -2.09 -11.30 -1.44
C LEU A 96 -2.60 -12.41 -0.54
N GLU A 97 -3.91 -12.53 -0.41
CA GLU A 97 -4.55 -13.61 0.35
C GLU A 97 -5.54 -14.38 -0.53
N GLY A 98 -5.72 -15.67 -0.24
CA GLY A 98 -6.58 -16.56 -1.02
C GLY A 98 -5.85 -17.51 -1.96
N ALA A 99 -6.62 -18.40 -2.60
CA ALA A 99 -6.11 -19.34 -3.58
C ALA A 99 -5.82 -18.63 -4.91
N ARG A 100 -4.86 -19.15 -5.69
CA ARG A 100 -4.55 -18.63 -7.02
C ARG A 100 -5.80 -18.66 -7.90
N GLY A 101 -6.11 -17.54 -8.57
CA GLY A 101 -7.33 -17.35 -9.37
C GLY A 101 -8.49 -16.71 -8.60
N ASP A 102 -8.40 -16.59 -7.27
CA ASP A 102 -9.39 -15.95 -6.40
C ASP A 102 -8.69 -15.11 -5.31
N ARG A 103 -7.51 -14.55 -5.64
CA ARG A 103 -6.73 -13.78 -4.67
C ARG A 103 -7.25 -12.37 -4.53
N ASP A 104 -7.28 -11.93 -3.28
CA ASP A 104 -7.50 -10.54 -2.92
C ASP A 104 -6.18 -9.85 -2.58
N LEU A 105 -6.09 -8.57 -2.95
CA LEU A 105 -5.01 -7.69 -2.53
C LEU A 105 -5.44 -6.88 -1.31
N PHE A 106 -4.63 -6.92 -0.26
CA PHE A 106 -4.80 -6.10 0.93
C PHE A 106 -3.61 -5.17 1.09
N VAL A 107 -3.88 -3.91 1.42
CA VAL A 107 -2.88 -2.94 1.86
C VAL A 107 -2.94 -2.84 3.38
N MET A 108 -1.79 -2.98 4.03
CA MET A 108 -1.60 -2.87 5.47
C MET A 108 -1.32 -1.42 5.82
N LEU A 109 -2.35 -0.71 6.27
CA LEU A 109 -2.23 0.68 6.72
C LEU A 109 -1.86 0.68 8.21
N SER A 110 -0.75 1.31 8.58
CA SER A 110 -0.31 1.38 9.97
C SER A 110 -1.06 2.50 10.70
N TRP A 111 -1.72 2.17 11.80
CA TRP A 111 -2.40 3.12 12.67
C TRP A 111 -1.87 3.04 14.10
N GLY A 112 -1.57 4.20 14.69
CA GLY A 112 -1.39 4.32 16.14
C GLY A 112 -2.54 3.63 16.86
N ARG A 113 -2.25 2.77 17.87
CA ARG A 113 -3.29 2.38 18.82
C ARG A 113 -3.86 3.68 19.36
N ARG A 114 -5.16 3.94 19.10
CA ARG A 114 -5.89 5.05 19.68
C ARG A 114 -5.61 5.02 21.19
N ARG A 115 -4.87 6.00 21.71
CA ARG A 115 -4.77 6.18 23.15
C ARG A 115 -6.17 6.61 23.57
N ALA A 116 -6.87 5.73 24.29
CA ALA A 116 -8.09 6.07 24.99
C ALA A 116 -7.81 7.19 26.00
#